data_AF-A0A7Z9ZNQ3-F1
#
_entry.id   AF-A0A7Z9ZNQ3-F1
#
_cell.length_a   1.000
_cell.length_b   1.000
_cell.length_c   1.000
_cell.angle_alpha   90.00
_cell.angle_beta   90.00
_cell.angle_gamma   90.00
#
_symmetry.space_group_name_H-M   'P 1'
#
loop_
_entity.id
_entity.type
_entity.pdbx_description
1 polymer ?
#
loop_
_entity_poly.entity_id
_entity_poly.type
_entity_poly.pdbx_seq_one_letter_code
_entity_poly.pdbx_strand_id
1 'polypeptide(L)'
;MTQRIKYSTLGFLFGSILFLSVSAYASSGIWSIGNGFMVFQQQGDSADVNVGIGISNPDQKLVVDGKIKSASTNPGETDGQVVTTVDYVTDKISALNEGKWKSSGETVYRNAGKVGIFAENPDEMFEVNGTSRFLDDIKIGASDDVIGKIGKNSSGIFLQASDTKKTSLFNALGKGLTVENSGDITVDQDLETK
;
A
#
# COMPACT_ATOMS: atom_id res chain seq x y z
N MET A 1 79.45 2.26 -22.36
CA MET A 1 79.06 3.56 -22.95
C MET A 1 77.83 3.31 -23.79
N THR A 2 76.67 3.69 -23.26
CA THR A 2 75.34 3.26 -23.71
C THR A 2 74.87 4.08 -24.91
N GLN A 3 74.55 3.43 -26.02
CA GLN A 3 73.96 4.09 -27.20
C GLN A 3 72.48 4.42 -26.93
N ARG A 4 72.13 5.69 -27.10
CA ARG A 4 70.78 6.24 -26.92
C ARG A 4 69.91 5.94 -28.14
N ILE A 5 68.72 5.39 -27.90
CA ILE A 5 67.65 5.27 -28.89
C ILE A 5 67.13 6.68 -29.21
N LYS A 6 67.11 7.06 -30.49
CA LYS A 6 66.54 8.31 -30.99
C LYS A 6 65.03 8.14 -31.17
N TYR A 7 64.22 8.88 -30.42
CA TYR A 7 62.78 8.98 -30.68
C TYR A 7 62.56 9.95 -31.85
N SER A 8 61.91 9.46 -32.91
CA SER A 8 61.47 10.26 -34.06
C SER A 8 60.29 11.15 -33.65
N THR A 9 60.38 12.44 -33.94
CA THR A 9 59.36 13.46 -33.63
C THR A 9 58.09 13.24 -34.45
N LEU A 10 56.95 13.13 -33.77
CA LEU A 10 55.62 13.04 -34.37
C LEU A 10 55.22 14.43 -34.89
N GLY A 11 55.15 14.59 -36.22
CA GLY A 11 54.75 15.84 -36.87
C GLY A 11 53.24 15.93 -37.07
N PHE A 12 52.62 17.00 -36.56
CA PHE A 12 51.23 17.35 -36.86
C PHE A 12 51.19 18.19 -38.14
N LEU A 13 50.50 17.71 -39.18
CA LEU A 13 50.05 18.56 -40.29
C LEU A 13 48.60 18.97 -40.06
N PHE A 14 48.37 20.26 -40.23
CA PHE A 14 47.12 21.01 -40.11
C PHE A 14 45.82 20.23 -40.41
N GLY A 15 44.88 20.30 -39.46
CA GLY A 15 43.44 20.32 -39.77
C GLY A 15 42.63 19.04 -39.57
N SER A 16 43.26 17.87 -39.45
CA SER A 16 42.51 16.61 -39.32
C SER A 16 43.22 15.63 -38.38
N ILE A 17 42.55 15.20 -37.32
CA ILE A 17 42.95 13.99 -36.60
C ILE A 17 42.72 12.81 -37.56
N LEU A 18 43.79 12.24 -38.09
CA LEU A 18 43.71 10.96 -38.80
C LEU A 18 43.44 9.87 -37.76
N PHE A 19 42.17 9.49 -37.58
CA PHE A 19 41.83 8.26 -36.90
C PHE A 19 42.17 7.09 -37.83
N LEU A 20 43.45 6.65 -37.83
CA LEU A 20 43.73 5.25 -38.14
C LEU A 20 42.92 4.45 -37.12
N SER A 21 42.11 3.50 -37.58
CA SER A 21 41.26 2.66 -36.75
C SER A 21 42.11 1.80 -35.81
N VAL A 22 42.62 2.41 -34.75
CA VAL A 22 43.07 1.74 -33.54
C VAL A 22 41.79 1.43 -32.79
N SER A 23 41.46 0.15 -32.70
CA SER A 23 40.64 -0.33 -31.61
C SER A 23 41.34 0.09 -30.32
N ALA A 24 40.82 1.12 -29.65
CA ALA A 24 41.34 1.57 -28.37
C ALA A 24 40.94 0.53 -27.32
N TYR A 25 41.72 -0.53 -27.21
CA TYR A 25 41.65 -1.47 -26.10
C TYR A 25 42.29 -0.81 -24.89
N ALA A 26 41.48 -0.23 -24.01
CA ALA A 26 41.95 0.07 -22.68
C ALA A 26 41.96 -1.25 -21.90
N SER A 27 43.07 -2.00 -21.92
CA SER A 27 43.14 -3.33 -21.26
C SER A 27 43.09 -3.28 -19.72
N SER A 28 42.63 -2.15 -19.14
CA SER A 28 42.32 -1.87 -17.73
C SER A 28 42.05 -0.35 -17.47
N GLY A 29 41.70 0.43 -18.49
CA GLY A 29 41.68 1.91 -18.41
C GLY A 29 40.28 2.53 -18.47
N ILE A 30 40.11 3.65 -17.77
CA ILE A 30 38.93 4.51 -17.83
C ILE A 30 38.84 5.15 -19.22
N TRP A 31 37.71 4.98 -19.90
CA TRP A 31 37.40 5.74 -21.12
C TRP A 31 36.40 6.86 -20.80
N SER A 32 36.82 8.12 -20.98
CA SER A 32 35.98 9.30 -20.74
C SER A 32 35.73 10.08 -22.03
N ILE A 33 34.46 10.37 -22.36
CA ILE A 33 34.11 11.30 -23.44
C ILE A 33 33.83 12.66 -22.78
N GLY A 34 34.75 13.61 -22.94
CA GLY A 34 34.73 14.89 -22.22
C GLY A 34 35.19 14.77 -20.75
N ASN A 35 35.43 15.90 -20.07
CA ASN A 35 35.95 15.99 -18.69
C ASN A 35 35.00 15.36 -17.63
N GLY A 36 34.71 14.06 -17.71
CA GLY A 36 33.83 13.32 -16.79
C GLY A 36 32.35 13.26 -17.17
N PHE A 37 31.97 13.62 -18.40
CA PHE A 37 30.56 13.62 -18.81
C PHE A 37 29.98 12.19 -18.88
N MET A 38 30.70 11.26 -19.52
CA MET A 38 30.38 9.83 -19.53
C MET A 38 31.66 9.02 -19.31
N VAL A 39 31.60 8.05 -18.39
CA VAL A 39 32.71 7.21 -17.98
C VAL A 39 32.34 5.74 -18.18
N PHE A 40 33.16 5.01 -18.93
CA PHE A 40 33.12 3.55 -19.03
C PHE A 40 34.30 2.97 -18.26
N GLN A 41 34.02 2.19 -17.22
CA GLN A 41 35.06 1.48 -16.47
C GLN A 41 34.91 -0.02 -16.70
N GLN A 42 35.93 -0.64 -17.30
CA GLN A 42 36.04 -2.09 -17.39
C GLN A 42 36.50 -2.64 -16.03
N GLN A 43 35.70 -3.51 -15.41
CA GLN A 43 36.07 -4.25 -14.22
C GLN A 43 36.36 -5.71 -14.60
N GLY A 44 37.62 -6.06 -14.85
CA GLY A 44 38.04 -7.44 -15.12
C GLY A 44 37.94 -7.86 -16.60
N ASP A 45 37.51 -9.11 -16.84
CA ASP A 45 37.32 -9.65 -18.19
C ASP A 45 36.21 -8.86 -18.92
N SER A 46 36.28 -8.78 -20.25
CA SER A 46 35.65 -7.73 -21.08
C SER A 46 34.11 -7.64 -21.05
N ALA A 47 33.42 -8.42 -20.21
CA ALA A 47 31.97 -8.49 -20.09
C ALA A 47 31.38 -7.54 -19.04
N ASP A 48 32.17 -7.04 -18.09
CA ASP A 48 31.67 -6.22 -16.97
C ASP A 48 32.12 -4.75 -17.09
N VAL A 49 31.30 -3.93 -17.75
CA VAL A 49 31.48 -2.48 -17.84
C VAL A 49 30.44 -1.76 -17.00
N ASN A 50 30.88 -0.89 -16.09
CA ASN A 50 30.01 0.04 -15.39
C ASN A 50 29.98 1.38 -16.14
N VAL A 51 28.80 2.00 -16.21
CA VAL A 51 28.57 3.30 -16.84
C VAL A 51 28.32 4.34 -15.75
N GLY A 52 29.18 5.35 -15.67
CA GLY A 52 29.00 6.54 -14.85
C GLY A 52 28.61 7.74 -15.71
N ILE A 53 27.57 8.47 -15.32
CA ILE A 53 27.21 9.79 -15.90
C ILE A 53 27.36 10.83 -14.79
N GLY A 54 28.28 11.78 -14.96
CA GLY A 54 28.60 12.78 -13.92
C GLY A 54 29.39 12.23 -12.72
N ILE A 55 29.71 10.94 -12.68
CA ILE A 55 30.45 10.27 -11.61
C ILE A 55 31.65 9.49 -12.18
N SER A 56 32.81 9.61 -11.55
CA SER A 56 34.07 9.01 -12.06
C SER A 56 34.30 7.57 -11.61
N ASN A 57 33.64 7.12 -10.54
CA ASN A 57 33.78 5.78 -9.97
C ASN A 57 32.39 5.17 -9.69
N PRO A 58 31.67 4.67 -10.71
CA PRO A 58 30.39 4.00 -10.51
C PRO A 58 30.57 2.66 -9.79
N ASP A 59 29.82 2.46 -8.70
CA ASP A 59 29.80 1.23 -7.88
C ASP A 59 28.69 0.24 -8.26
N GLN A 60 27.83 0.63 -9.20
CA GLN A 60 26.78 -0.19 -9.82
C GLN A 60 26.91 -0.15 -11.35
N LYS A 61 26.20 -1.04 -12.06
CA LYS A 61 26.26 -1.16 -13.52
C LYS A 61 25.92 0.15 -14.26
N LEU A 62 25.00 0.94 -13.72
CA LEU A 62 24.69 2.29 -14.18
C LEU A 62 24.51 3.19 -12.96
N VAL A 63 25.33 4.24 -12.87
CA VAL A 63 25.19 5.28 -11.84
C VAL A 63 25.12 6.64 -12.53
N VAL A 64 24.10 7.43 -12.18
CA VAL A 64 23.90 8.78 -12.71
C VAL A 64 23.88 9.75 -11.52
N ASP A 65 24.87 10.62 -11.42
CA ASP A 65 24.88 11.72 -10.46
C ASP A 65 24.06 12.89 -11.03
N GLY A 66 22.73 12.75 -10.96
CA GLY A 66 21.80 13.72 -11.49
C GLY A 66 20.39 13.17 -11.73
N LYS A 67 19.50 14.05 -12.19
CA LYS A 67 18.12 13.67 -12.55
C LYS A 67 18.10 12.90 -13.87
N ILE A 68 17.42 11.76 -13.89
CA ILE A 68 17.17 10.99 -15.11
C ILE A 68 15.81 11.41 -15.68
N LYS A 69 15.78 11.88 -16.93
CA LYS A 69 14.54 12.11 -17.69
C LYS A 69 14.34 10.95 -18.66
N SER A 70 13.35 10.10 -18.42
CA SER A 70 12.91 9.10 -19.39
C SER A 70 11.86 9.71 -20.32
N ALA A 71 12.06 9.59 -21.64
CA ALA A 71 11.17 10.20 -22.64
C ALA A 71 9.89 9.37 -22.89
N SER A 72 9.80 8.13 -22.40
CA SER A 72 8.68 7.21 -22.68
C SER A 72 7.99 6.63 -21.44
N THR A 73 7.97 7.37 -20.33
CA THR A 73 7.20 6.94 -19.16
C THR A 73 6.25 8.06 -18.78
N ASN A 74 5.01 8.00 -19.27
CA ASN A 74 3.92 8.61 -18.53
C ASN A 74 3.89 7.86 -17.19
N PRO A 75 4.24 8.49 -16.04
CA PRO A 75 4.31 7.81 -14.75
C PRO A 75 2.92 7.45 -14.17
N GLY A 76 1.90 7.35 -15.03
CA GLY A 76 0.50 7.16 -14.66
C GLY A 76 -0.26 6.17 -15.53
N GLU A 77 0.35 5.55 -16.53
CA GLU A 77 -0.30 4.47 -17.29
C GLU A 77 0.39 3.14 -17.02
N THR A 78 -0.42 2.22 -16.51
CA THR A 78 -0.12 0.84 -16.18
C THR A 78 0.82 0.16 -17.17
N ASP A 79 1.86 -0.49 -16.62
CA ASP A 79 2.73 -1.50 -17.25
C ASP A 79 4.09 -1.08 -17.86
N GLY A 80 4.69 0.01 -17.38
CA GLY A 80 6.10 0.32 -17.63
C GLY A 80 6.90 0.48 -16.34
N GLN A 81 7.97 -0.28 -16.15
CA GLN A 81 8.88 -0.18 -15.00
C GLN A 81 9.52 1.23 -14.98
N VAL A 82 8.93 2.13 -14.19
CA VAL A 82 9.44 3.50 -14.00
C VAL A 82 10.59 3.44 -12.98
N VAL A 83 11.68 4.16 -13.27
CA VAL A 83 12.67 4.52 -12.23
C VAL A 83 11.95 5.42 -11.23
N THR A 84 11.43 4.83 -10.17
CA THR A 84 10.79 5.54 -9.07
C THR A 84 11.67 5.44 -7.82
N THR A 85 11.59 6.42 -6.94
CA THR A 85 12.34 6.38 -5.69
C THR A 85 11.65 5.45 -4.70
N VAL A 86 12.42 4.84 -3.80
CA VAL A 86 11.85 4.13 -2.63
C VAL A 86 10.88 5.06 -1.89
N ASP A 87 11.22 6.34 -1.74
CA ASP A 87 10.37 7.34 -1.09
C ASP A 87 9.00 7.50 -1.76
N TYR A 88 8.92 7.53 -3.10
CA TYR A 88 7.63 7.64 -3.80
C TYR A 88 6.76 6.40 -3.58
N VAL A 89 7.38 5.21 -3.62
CA VAL A 89 6.67 3.95 -3.35
C VAL A 89 6.20 3.90 -1.90
N THR A 90 7.07 4.29 -0.96
CA THR A 90 6.75 4.35 0.47
C THR A 90 5.65 5.36 0.75
N ASP A 91 5.66 6.55 0.17
CA ASP A 91 4.60 7.57 0.32
C ASP A 91 3.24 7.04 -0.15
N LYS A 92 3.19 6.45 -1.36
CA LYS A 92 1.95 5.88 -1.93
C LYS A 92 1.41 4.70 -1.14
N ILE A 93 2.28 3.83 -0.64
CA ILE A 93 1.86 2.70 0.20
C ILE A 93 1.48 3.17 1.61
N SER A 94 2.17 4.20 2.15
CA SER A 94 1.87 4.73 3.49
C SER A 94 0.50 5.39 3.55
N ALA A 95 0.04 6.02 2.46
CA ALA A 95 -1.32 6.55 2.35
C ALA A 95 -2.40 5.45 2.40
N LEU A 96 -2.10 4.24 1.90
CA LEU A 96 -2.99 3.07 2.05
C LEU A 96 -2.93 2.50 3.47
N ASN A 97 -1.83 2.74 4.17
CA ASN A 97 -1.55 2.33 5.55
C ASN A 97 -1.89 3.39 6.60
N GLU A 98 -2.82 4.32 6.33
CA GLU A 98 -3.34 5.27 7.34
C GLU A 98 -4.00 4.61 8.58
N GLY A 99 -3.83 3.31 8.79
CA GLY A 99 -3.98 2.67 10.11
C GLY A 99 -5.41 2.66 10.63
N LYS A 100 -6.38 2.92 9.75
CA LYS A 100 -7.81 2.94 10.10
C LYS A 100 -8.27 1.58 10.61
N TRP A 101 -7.67 0.51 10.09
CA TRP A 101 -7.83 -0.86 10.57
C TRP A 101 -6.46 -1.40 10.96
N LYS A 102 -6.38 -2.00 12.16
CA LYS A 102 -5.19 -2.64 12.72
C LYS A 102 -5.39 -4.15 12.77
N SER A 103 -4.32 -4.90 12.59
CA SER A 103 -4.29 -6.33 12.85
C SER A 103 -3.54 -6.64 14.14
N SER A 104 -3.98 -7.68 14.87
CA SER A 104 -3.28 -8.26 16.01
C SER A 104 -3.56 -9.75 16.06
N GLY A 105 -2.56 -10.57 15.72
CA GLY A 105 -2.78 -11.99 15.45
C GLY A 105 -3.79 -12.16 14.30
N GLU A 106 -4.82 -12.99 14.53
CA GLU A 106 -5.90 -13.27 13.57
C GLU A 106 -7.03 -12.20 13.57
N THR A 107 -6.92 -11.16 14.38
CA THR A 107 -7.98 -10.14 14.52
C THR A 107 -7.67 -8.89 13.69
N VAL A 108 -8.66 -8.37 12.97
CA VAL A 108 -8.63 -7.04 12.35
C VAL A 108 -9.66 -6.14 13.02
N TYR A 109 -9.26 -4.96 13.49
CA TYR A 109 -10.11 -4.07 14.29
C TYR A 109 -9.79 -2.59 14.08
N ARG A 110 -10.75 -1.72 14.43
CA ARG A 110 -10.55 -0.27 14.45
C ARG A 110 -10.22 0.19 15.86
N ASN A 111 -9.06 0.81 16.06
CA ASN A 111 -8.61 1.22 17.39
C ASN A 111 -9.07 2.62 17.81
N ALA A 112 -9.51 3.45 16.87
CA ALA A 112 -9.99 4.80 17.12
C ALA A 112 -10.92 5.29 15.98
N GLY A 113 -11.79 6.23 16.34
CA GLY A 113 -12.80 6.78 15.44
C GLY A 113 -14.00 5.85 15.23
N LYS A 114 -14.95 6.32 14.42
CA LYS A 114 -16.22 5.64 14.15
C LYS A 114 -16.17 4.93 12.79
N VAL A 115 -17.03 3.93 12.61
CA VAL A 115 -17.20 3.19 11.35
C VAL A 115 -18.58 3.52 10.76
N GLY A 116 -18.58 4.24 9.64
CA GLY A 116 -19.79 4.51 8.87
C GLY A 116 -19.85 3.65 7.60
N ILE A 117 -21.01 3.06 7.31
CA ILE A 117 -21.31 2.44 6.01
C ILE A 117 -22.36 3.33 5.34
N PHE A 118 -21.97 4.02 4.25
CA PHE A 118 -22.76 5.08 3.60
C PHE A 118 -23.16 6.25 4.53
N ALA A 119 -22.48 6.40 5.67
CA ALA A 119 -22.62 7.52 6.59
C ALA A 119 -21.28 8.27 6.66
N GLU A 120 -21.19 9.46 6.06
CA GLU A 120 -19.94 10.24 5.97
C GLU A 120 -19.51 10.84 7.31
N ASN A 121 -20.45 11.02 8.24
CA ASN A 121 -20.21 11.53 9.59
C ASN A 121 -21.08 10.75 10.58
N PRO A 122 -20.71 9.51 10.93
CA PRO A 122 -21.51 8.71 11.83
C PRO A 122 -21.60 9.38 13.22
N ASP A 123 -22.80 9.39 13.80
CA ASP A 123 -23.07 9.85 15.16
C ASP A 123 -22.68 8.78 16.18
N GLU A 124 -22.74 7.51 15.80
CA GLU A 124 -22.40 6.36 16.64
C GLU A 124 -21.10 5.66 16.25
N MET A 125 -20.56 4.82 17.14
CA MET A 125 -19.31 4.08 16.87
C MET A 125 -19.39 3.17 15.64
N PHE A 126 -20.57 2.60 15.37
CA PHE A 126 -20.87 1.86 14.16
C PHE A 126 -22.25 2.28 13.63
N GLU A 127 -22.30 2.83 12.43
CA GLU A 127 -23.53 3.33 11.82
C GLU A 127 -23.64 2.89 10.36
N VAL A 128 -24.83 2.46 9.97
CA VAL A 128 -25.14 2.07 8.59
C VAL A 128 -26.31 2.92 8.10
N ASN A 129 -26.06 3.77 7.12
CA ASN A 129 -27.10 4.50 6.41
C ASN A 129 -27.67 3.61 5.29
N GLY A 130 -28.55 2.69 5.67
CA GLY A 130 -29.17 1.72 4.77
C GLY A 130 -29.53 0.41 5.46
N THR A 131 -29.96 -0.58 4.67
CA THR A 131 -30.32 -1.91 5.19
C THR A 131 -29.07 -2.76 5.42
N SER A 132 -28.95 -3.33 6.62
CA SER A 132 -27.92 -4.34 6.94
C SER A 132 -28.49 -5.75 6.85
N ARG A 133 -27.72 -6.69 6.29
CA ARG A 133 -28.05 -8.12 6.28
C ARG A 133 -27.05 -8.89 7.14
N PHE A 134 -27.53 -9.52 8.19
CA PHE A 134 -26.79 -10.48 8.99
C PHE A 134 -27.30 -11.88 8.65
N LEU A 135 -26.38 -12.83 8.43
CA LEU A 135 -26.74 -14.22 8.10
C LEU A 135 -27.08 -15.02 9.36
N ASP A 136 -26.45 -14.67 10.47
CA ASP A 136 -26.63 -15.25 11.80
C ASP A 136 -27.19 -14.20 12.79
N ASP A 137 -27.23 -14.56 14.06
CA ASP A 137 -27.72 -13.70 15.15
C ASP A 137 -26.84 -12.46 15.36
N ILE A 138 -27.50 -11.31 15.55
CA ILE A 138 -26.87 -10.13 16.14
C ILE A 138 -26.93 -10.28 17.67
N LYS A 139 -25.77 -10.33 18.32
CA LYS A 139 -25.69 -10.30 19.79
C LYS A 139 -25.64 -8.85 20.28
N ILE A 140 -26.46 -8.54 21.27
CA ILE A 140 -26.49 -7.26 21.97
C ILE A 140 -26.08 -7.53 23.42
N GLY A 141 -24.94 -6.99 23.86
CA GLY A 141 -24.38 -7.21 25.19
C GLY A 141 -22.91 -7.65 25.17
N ALA A 142 -22.37 -8.05 26.33
CA ALA A 142 -21.00 -8.53 26.47
C ALA A 142 -20.88 -10.01 26.04
N SER A 143 -19.65 -10.49 25.83
CA SER A 143 -19.37 -11.89 25.46
C SER A 143 -20.00 -12.90 26.43
N ASP A 144 -20.06 -12.54 27.72
CA ASP A 144 -20.56 -13.40 28.80
C ASP A 144 -21.94 -12.94 29.31
N ASP A 145 -22.48 -11.83 28.79
CA ASP A 145 -23.79 -11.27 29.18
C ASP A 145 -24.52 -10.75 27.93
N VAL A 146 -25.08 -11.69 27.16
CA VAL A 146 -25.93 -11.37 26.01
C VAL A 146 -27.27 -10.90 26.55
N ILE A 147 -27.44 -9.58 26.60
CA ILE A 147 -28.66 -8.90 27.05
C ILE A 147 -29.80 -9.12 26.05
N GLY A 148 -29.48 -9.35 24.77
CA GLY A 148 -30.46 -9.70 23.75
C GLY A 148 -29.80 -10.28 22.50
N LYS A 149 -30.54 -11.13 21.78
CA LYS A 149 -30.19 -11.52 20.41
C LYS A 149 -31.26 -10.98 19.46
N ILE A 150 -30.87 -10.61 18.25
CA ILE A 150 -31.78 -10.41 17.11
C ILE A 150 -31.37 -11.43 16.07
N GLY A 151 -32.13 -12.51 15.97
CA GLY A 151 -31.77 -13.69 15.21
C GLY A 151 -32.92 -14.24 14.38
N LYS A 152 -32.57 -15.01 13.35
CA LYS A 152 -33.54 -15.84 12.63
C LYS A 152 -33.59 -17.20 13.30
N ASN A 153 -34.75 -17.58 13.83
CA ASN A 153 -35.13 -18.98 13.77
C ASN A 153 -36.11 -19.17 12.60
N SER A 154 -36.46 -20.40 12.29
CA SER A 154 -37.32 -20.79 11.16
C SER A 154 -38.70 -20.10 11.09
N SER A 155 -39.10 -19.22 12.03
CA SER A 155 -40.42 -18.58 12.03
C SER A 155 -40.52 -17.15 12.59
N GLY A 156 -39.43 -16.43 12.93
CA GLY A 156 -39.58 -15.04 13.41
C GLY A 156 -38.32 -14.34 13.92
N ILE A 157 -38.54 -13.13 14.46
CA ILE A 157 -37.54 -12.35 15.22
C ILE A 157 -37.62 -12.79 16.69
N PHE A 158 -36.55 -13.38 17.22
CA PHE A 158 -36.45 -13.78 18.63
C PHE A 158 -35.80 -12.67 19.42
N LEU A 159 -36.50 -12.15 20.44
CA LEU A 159 -36.01 -11.10 21.34
C LEU A 159 -36.02 -11.66 22.77
N GLN A 160 -35.02 -12.50 23.08
CA GLN A 160 -34.85 -13.13 24.38
C GLN A 160 -33.79 -12.38 25.19
N ALA A 161 -34.12 -11.98 26.41
CA ALA A 161 -33.16 -11.48 27.39
C ALA A 161 -32.50 -12.64 28.15
N SER A 162 -31.32 -12.42 28.72
CA SER A 162 -30.68 -13.40 29.61
C SER A 162 -31.54 -13.67 30.85
N ASP A 163 -31.31 -14.79 31.54
CA ASP A 163 -32.08 -15.27 32.69
C ASP A 163 -32.19 -14.26 33.85
N THR A 164 -31.38 -13.19 33.82
CA THR A 164 -31.36 -12.12 34.83
C THR A 164 -31.89 -10.77 34.34
N LYS A 165 -32.35 -10.66 33.09
CA LYS A 165 -32.73 -9.40 32.43
C LYS A 165 -34.11 -9.50 31.78
N LYS A 166 -34.81 -8.36 31.64
CA LYS A 166 -36.11 -8.26 30.95
C LYS A 166 -35.90 -7.67 29.55
N THR A 167 -36.50 -8.27 28.52
CA THR A 167 -36.61 -7.63 27.19
C THR A 167 -37.68 -6.53 27.26
N SER A 168 -37.34 -5.30 26.93
CA SER A 168 -38.30 -4.20 26.81
C SER A 168 -38.53 -3.84 25.34
N LEU A 169 -39.75 -4.03 24.86
CA LEU A 169 -40.18 -3.71 23.49
C LEU A 169 -41.16 -2.52 23.53
N PHE A 170 -40.63 -1.31 23.73
CA PHE A 170 -41.47 -0.10 23.73
C PHE A 170 -41.33 0.64 22.40
N ASN A 171 -42.46 1.09 21.84
CA ASN A 171 -42.48 2.19 20.87
C ASN A 171 -41.88 3.45 21.54
N ALA A 172 -41.15 4.29 20.79
CA ALA A 172 -40.52 5.55 21.22
C ALA A 172 -41.42 6.51 22.05
N LEU A 173 -42.74 6.30 22.07
CA LEU A 173 -43.70 7.07 22.84
C LEU A 173 -44.22 6.38 24.13
N GLY A 174 -43.70 5.19 24.48
CA GLY A 174 -43.89 4.55 25.79
C GLY A 174 -45.32 4.15 26.15
N LYS A 175 -46.23 3.98 25.18
CA LYS A 175 -47.68 3.80 25.46
C LYS A 175 -48.21 2.37 25.45
N GLY A 176 -47.42 1.37 25.07
CA GLY A 176 -47.85 -0.02 25.11
C GLY A 176 -46.99 -0.96 24.28
N LEU A 177 -47.19 -2.26 24.51
CA LEU A 177 -46.68 -3.34 23.68
C LEU A 177 -47.84 -3.87 22.84
N THR A 178 -47.75 -3.80 21.52
CA THR A 178 -48.71 -4.42 20.60
C THR A 178 -48.14 -5.76 20.16
N VAL A 179 -48.88 -6.85 20.41
CA VAL A 179 -48.55 -8.20 19.92
C VAL A 179 -49.66 -8.61 18.96
N GLU A 180 -49.32 -8.70 17.67
CA GLU A 180 -50.22 -9.19 16.61
C GLU A 180 -49.68 -10.51 16.09
N ASN A 181 -50.52 -11.55 16.06
CA ASN A 181 -50.21 -12.84 15.46
C ASN A 181 -51.38 -13.30 14.60
N SER A 182 -51.09 -13.89 13.44
CA SER A 182 -52.11 -14.54 12.60
C SER A 182 -52.54 -15.91 13.14
N GLY A 183 -51.79 -16.47 14.09
CA GLY A 183 -52.13 -17.65 14.87
C GLY A 183 -52.28 -17.32 16.36
N ASP A 184 -51.94 -18.29 17.22
CA ASP A 184 -52.15 -18.15 18.67
C ASP A 184 -51.10 -17.25 19.34
N ILE A 185 -51.55 -16.47 20.32
CA ILE A 185 -50.70 -15.74 21.26
C ILE A 185 -50.80 -16.44 22.61
N THR A 186 -49.68 -16.93 23.12
CA THR A 186 -49.60 -17.53 24.47
C THR A 186 -48.87 -16.57 25.40
N VAL A 187 -49.47 -16.31 26.56
CA VAL A 187 -48.87 -15.56 27.66
C VAL A 187 -48.75 -16.52 28.83
N ASP A 188 -47.52 -16.95 29.11
CA ASP A 188 -47.24 -18.05 30.05
C ASP A 188 -46.84 -17.56 31.46
N GLN A 189 -47.02 -16.26 31.72
CA GLN A 189 -46.76 -15.59 32.99
C GLN A 189 -47.75 -14.45 33.18
N ASP A 190 -47.98 -14.04 34.43
CA ASP A 190 -48.89 -12.93 34.72
C ASP A 190 -48.42 -11.62 34.08
N LEU A 191 -49.37 -10.88 33.51
CA LEU A 191 -49.15 -9.49 33.09
C LEU A 191 -49.30 -8.60 34.33
N GLU A 192 -48.21 -7.94 34.73
CA GLU A 192 -48.26 -6.94 35.79
C GLU A 192 -48.95 -5.67 35.27
N THR A 193 -50.09 -5.31 35.86
CA THR A 193 -50.68 -3.98 35.69
C THR A 193 -50.00 -3.01 36.66
N LYS A 194 -49.55 -1.87 36.16
CA LYS A 194 -49.15 -0.74 37.02
C LYS A 194 -50.36 -0.03 37.60
#